data_AF-A0A815PBP8-F1
#
_entry.id   AF-A0A815PBP8-F1
#
_cell.length_a   1.000
_cell.length_b   1.000
_cell.length_c   1.000
_cell.angle_alpha   90.00
_cell.angle_beta   90.00
_cell.angle_gamma   90.00
#
_symmetry.space_group_name_H-M   'P 1'
#
loop_
_entity.id
_entity.type
_entity.pdbx_description
1 polymer ?
#
loop_
_entity_poly.entity_id
_entity_poly.type
_entity_poly.pdbx_seq_one_letter_code
_entity_poly.pdbx_strand_id
1 'polypeptide(L)'
;MIVTLVQGKPTQVRSSNNIKDYIKHLLSLTGIENEYERFLSFLKIYPPTDNAKMRALYDELFSTNAYVSDRIRLYTKYYTLDEIMELIAFYSSPLGKKSLQIANEINRQIEDIMFTKISDYIFTSAEHGYNIPLTEF
;
A
#
# COMPACT_ATOMS: atom_id res chain seq x y z
N MET A 1 -1.14 44.45 41.78
CA MET A 1 -2.13 44.19 40.72
C MET A 1 -1.39 43.54 39.55
N ILE A 2 -1.98 42.52 38.95
CA ILE A 2 -1.32 41.43 38.21
C ILE A 2 -0.76 41.89 36.86
N VAL A 3 0.48 41.47 36.56
CA VAL A 3 1.08 41.50 35.22
C VAL A 3 0.55 40.30 34.45
N THR A 4 -0.24 40.53 33.41
CA THR A 4 -0.74 39.48 32.53
C THR A 4 0.34 39.14 31.49
N LEU A 5 1.05 38.04 31.69
CA LEU A 5 1.89 37.42 30.66
C LEU A 5 1.01 36.59 29.73
N VAL A 6 0.78 37.07 28.52
CA VAL A 6 0.21 36.28 27.43
C VAL A 6 1.32 35.35 26.91
N GLN A 7 1.31 34.09 27.35
CA GLN A 7 2.14 33.05 26.73
C GLN A 7 1.49 32.61 25.41
N GLY A 8 2.11 33.01 24.30
CA GLY A 8 1.83 32.44 22.99
C GLY A 8 2.24 30.97 22.94
N LYS A 9 1.35 30.10 22.46
CA LYS A 9 1.61 28.67 22.21
C LYS A 9 2.65 28.50 21.09
N PRO A 10 3.70 27.66 21.28
CA PRO A 10 4.43 27.04 20.19
C PRO A 10 4.17 25.52 20.20
N THR A 11 3.20 25.01 19.43
CA THR A 11 2.91 23.56 19.45
C THR A 11 2.37 22.98 18.14
N GLN A 12 2.74 23.52 16.97
CA GLN A 12 2.33 22.91 15.69
C GLN A 12 3.47 22.43 14.79
N VAL A 13 4.72 22.84 15.03
CA VAL A 13 5.84 22.47 14.13
C VAL A 13 6.52 21.15 14.54
N ARG A 14 6.37 20.71 15.80
CA ARG A 14 7.04 19.49 16.31
C ARG A 14 6.26 18.18 16.03
N SER A 15 4.94 18.22 15.88
CA SER A 15 4.14 16.99 15.70
C SER A 15 4.05 16.50 14.25
N SER A 16 4.12 17.40 13.27
CA SER A 16 3.99 17.05 11.84
C SER A 16 5.24 16.40 11.25
N ASN A 17 6.44 16.74 11.74
CA ASN A 17 7.65 15.99 11.40
C ASN A 17 7.66 14.61 12.10
N ASN A 18 7.08 14.52 13.29
CA ASN A 18 7.05 13.27 14.05
C ASN A 18 6.16 12.21 13.39
N ILE A 19 4.94 12.59 12.94
CA ILE A 19 4.03 11.63 12.30
C ILE A 19 4.59 11.02 11.01
N LYS A 20 5.36 11.78 10.22
CA LYS A 20 5.95 11.27 8.97
C LYS A 20 6.94 10.14 9.22
N ASP A 21 7.74 10.25 10.26
CA ASP A 21 8.73 9.21 10.60
C ASP A 21 8.04 7.95 11.13
N TYR A 22 6.97 8.09 11.91
CA TYR A 22 6.13 6.95 12.30
C TYR A 22 5.44 6.30 11.10
N ILE A 23 4.91 7.08 10.15
CA ILE A 23 4.32 6.51 8.93
C ILE A 23 5.37 5.74 8.13
N LYS A 24 6.59 6.27 7.97
CA LYS A 24 7.69 5.52 7.32
C LYS A 24 7.96 4.20 8.02
N HIS A 25 7.99 4.21 9.35
CA HIS A 25 8.17 2.98 10.11
C HIS A 25 7.02 1.99 9.88
N LEU A 26 5.76 2.45 9.94
CA LEU A 26 4.59 1.63 9.62
C LEU A 26 4.70 1.01 8.22
N LEU A 27 5.05 1.81 7.21
CA LEU A 27 5.20 1.35 5.83
C LEU A 27 6.28 0.27 5.67
N SER A 28 7.40 0.40 6.39
CA SER A 28 8.44 -0.63 6.43
C SER A 28 7.96 -1.93 7.09
N LEU A 29 7.15 -1.84 8.16
CA LEU A 29 6.58 -3.01 8.83
C LEU A 29 5.61 -3.78 7.92
N THR A 30 4.88 -3.06 7.07
CA THR A 30 3.96 -3.67 6.10
C THR A 30 4.65 -4.17 4.84
N GLY A 31 5.95 -3.93 4.67
CA GLY A 31 6.73 -4.41 3.53
C GLY A 31 6.43 -3.69 2.21
N ILE A 32 6.09 -2.39 2.27
CA ILE A 32 5.58 -1.64 1.12
C ILE A 32 6.57 -1.57 -0.05
N GLU A 33 7.87 -1.60 0.22
CA GLU A 33 8.88 -1.51 -0.85
C GLU A 33 8.80 -2.74 -1.76
N ASN A 34 8.60 -3.93 -1.19
CA ASN A 34 8.45 -5.16 -1.97
C ASN A 34 7.14 -5.20 -2.77
N GLU A 35 6.06 -4.65 -2.21
CA GLU A 35 4.76 -4.56 -2.89
C GLU A 35 4.85 -3.64 -4.11
N TYR A 36 5.50 -2.48 -3.95
CA TYR A 36 5.61 -1.49 -5.01
C TYR A 36 6.47 -1.98 -6.19
N GLU A 37 7.61 -2.61 -5.92
CA GLU A 37 8.45 -3.20 -6.98
C GLU A 37 7.71 -4.32 -7.76
N ARG A 38 6.90 -5.13 -7.05
CA ARG A 38 6.04 -6.13 -7.69
C ARG A 38 4.98 -5.47 -8.57
N PHE A 39 4.39 -4.36 -8.12
CA PHE A 39 3.38 -3.63 -8.88
C PHE A 39 3.96 -3.02 -10.16
N LEU A 40 5.13 -2.38 -10.10
CA LEU A 40 5.81 -1.87 -11.30
C LEU A 40 6.17 -3.01 -12.27
N SER A 41 6.64 -4.13 -11.74
CA SER A 41 6.95 -5.33 -12.53
C SER A 41 5.72 -5.89 -13.23
N PHE A 42 4.57 -5.95 -12.54
CA PHE A 42 3.29 -6.39 -13.11
C PHE A 42 2.85 -5.48 -14.27
N LEU A 43 3.01 -4.16 -14.11
CA LEU A 43 2.70 -3.18 -15.14
C LEU A 43 3.77 -3.09 -16.25
N LYS A 44 4.85 -3.85 -16.17
CA LYS A 44 6.00 -3.81 -17.09
C LYS A 44 6.63 -2.42 -17.18
N ILE A 45 6.62 -1.68 -16.07
CA ILE A 45 7.26 -0.37 -15.94
C ILE A 45 8.67 -0.61 -15.40
N TYR A 46 9.69 -0.32 -16.22
CA TYR A 46 11.09 -0.54 -15.89
C TYR A 46 11.92 0.73 -16.09
N PRO A 47 12.99 0.92 -15.29
CA PRO A 47 13.88 2.07 -15.46
C PRO A 47 14.56 2.01 -16.83
N PRO A 48 14.52 3.09 -17.63
CA PRO A 48 15.21 3.14 -18.91
C PRO A 48 16.73 3.16 -18.70
N THR A 49 17.46 2.40 -19.51
CA THR A 49 18.93 2.26 -19.40
C THR A 49 19.70 3.23 -20.28
N ASP A 50 19.14 3.61 -21.43
CA ASP A 50 19.91 4.24 -22.51
C ASP A 50 19.65 5.75 -22.66
N ASN A 51 18.78 6.32 -21.83
CA ASN A 51 18.40 7.72 -21.92
C ASN A 51 18.33 8.37 -20.54
N ALA A 52 19.33 9.21 -20.24
CA ALA A 52 19.45 9.89 -18.95
C ALA A 52 18.26 10.80 -18.60
N LYS A 53 17.63 11.46 -19.58
CA LYS A 53 16.45 12.31 -19.34
C LYS A 53 15.23 11.48 -18.98
N MET A 54 15.01 10.38 -19.70
CA MET A 54 13.92 9.44 -19.38
C MET A 54 14.18 8.74 -18.05
N ARG A 55 15.44 8.44 -17.72
CA ARG A 55 15.81 7.87 -16.42
C ARG A 55 15.50 8.84 -15.29
N ALA A 56 15.83 10.12 -15.44
CA ALA A 56 15.50 11.14 -14.44
C ALA A 56 13.98 11.26 -14.23
N LEU A 57 13.20 11.27 -15.32
CA LEU A 57 11.73 11.30 -15.23
C LEU A 57 11.16 10.03 -14.56
N TYR A 58 11.74 8.86 -14.86
CA TYR A 58 11.38 7.62 -14.18
C TYR A 58 11.65 7.71 -12.68
N ASP A 59 12.84 8.16 -12.29
CA ASP A 59 13.22 8.26 -10.88
C ASP A 59 12.34 9.30 -10.13
N GLU A 60 11.89 10.36 -10.80
CA GLU A 60 10.95 11.34 -10.26
C GLU A 60 9.56 10.75 -10.01
N LEU A 61 9.02 9.98 -10.95
CA LEU A 61 7.63 9.52 -10.92
C LEU A 61 7.45 8.14 -10.27
N PHE A 62 8.41 7.25 -10.47
CA PHE A 62 8.28 5.83 -10.18
C PHE A 62 9.29 5.31 -9.17
N SER A 63 10.18 6.13 -8.61
CA SER A 63 11.07 5.66 -7.54
C SER A 63 10.30 5.25 -6.29
N THR A 64 10.87 4.32 -5.53
CA THR A 64 10.36 3.93 -4.20
C THR A 64 10.21 5.15 -3.29
N ASN A 65 11.11 6.13 -3.38
CA ASN A 65 11.03 7.37 -2.61
C ASN A 65 9.81 8.23 -2.96
N ALA A 66 9.52 8.38 -4.27
CA ALA A 66 8.33 9.09 -4.72
C ALA A 66 7.06 8.41 -4.19
N TYR A 67 7.00 7.09 -4.31
CA TYR A 67 5.87 6.29 -3.83
C TYR A 67 5.68 6.38 -2.30
N VAL A 68 6.75 6.26 -1.52
CA VAL A 68 6.71 6.40 -0.06
C VAL A 68 6.25 7.81 0.33
N SER A 69 6.70 8.85 -0.37
CA SER A 69 6.26 10.23 -0.14
C SER A 69 4.75 10.39 -0.36
N ASP A 70 4.22 9.81 -1.44
CA ASP A 70 2.78 9.81 -1.72
C ASP A 70 1.97 9.07 -0.66
N ARG A 71 2.47 7.91 -0.21
CA ARG A 71 1.86 7.16 0.90
C ARG A 71 1.86 7.98 2.17
N ILE A 72 2.97 8.61 2.55
CA ILE A 72 3.03 9.48 3.73
C ILE A 72 1.99 10.60 3.66
N ARG A 73 1.83 11.24 2.49
CA ARG A 73 0.82 12.27 2.27
C ARG A 73 -0.60 11.73 2.48
N LEU A 74 -0.90 10.54 1.95
CA LEU A 74 -2.21 9.90 2.12
C LEU A 74 -2.48 9.53 3.58
N TYR A 75 -1.52 8.90 4.27
CA TYR A 75 -1.69 8.54 5.67
C TYR A 75 -1.88 9.77 6.56
N THR A 76 -1.08 10.83 6.33
CA THR A 76 -1.21 12.10 7.08
C THR A 76 -2.58 12.77 6.86
N LYS A 77 -3.22 12.53 5.72
CA LYS A 77 -4.56 13.07 5.41
C LYS A 77 -5.68 12.36 6.19
N TYR A 78 -5.53 11.07 6.45
CA TYR A 78 -6.63 10.24 6.98
C TYR A 78 -6.40 9.71 8.38
N TYR A 79 -5.17 9.76 8.89
CA TYR A 79 -4.82 9.23 10.21
C TYR A 79 -4.15 10.30 11.08
N THR A 80 -4.53 10.30 12.34
CA THR A 80 -3.85 11.01 13.42
C THR A 80 -2.59 10.27 13.87
N LEU A 81 -1.73 10.94 14.63
CA LEU A 81 -0.52 10.32 15.16
C LEU A 81 -0.83 9.10 16.04
N ASP A 82 -1.84 9.21 16.91
CA ASP A 82 -2.21 8.14 17.84
C ASP A 82 -2.69 6.89 17.06
N GLU A 83 -3.51 7.06 16.02
CA GLU A 83 -3.93 5.95 15.15
C GLU A 83 -2.75 5.32 14.41
N ILE A 84 -1.79 6.10 13.92
CA ILE A 84 -0.56 5.55 13.33
C ILE A 84 0.22 4.73 14.35
N MET A 85 0.32 5.19 15.59
CA MET A 85 1.00 4.46 16.66
C MET A 85 0.28 3.16 17.02
N GLU A 86 -1.06 3.15 17.04
CA GLU A 86 -1.85 1.94 17.22
C GLU A 86 -1.65 0.93 16.08
N LEU A 87 -1.61 1.39 14.82
CA LEU A 87 -1.31 0.55 13.67
C LEU A 87 0.10 -0.06 13.78
N ILE A 88 1.09 0.74 14.18
CA ILE A 88 2.47 0.25 14.41
C ILE A 88 2.48 -0.82 15.50
N ALA A 89 1.79 -0.59 16.62
CA ALA A 89 1.71 -1.55 17.71
C ALA A 89 1.06 -2.87 17.24
N PHE A 90 -0.02 -2.77 16.47
CA PHE A 90 -0.69 -3.93 15.89
C PHE A 90 0.23 -4.70 14.93
N TYR A 91 0.78 -4.06 13.90
CA TYR A 91 1.63 -4.73 12.90
C TYR A 91 2.97 -5.22 13.47
N SER A 92 3.42 -4.67 14.60
CA SER A 92 4.58 -5.20 15.34
C SER A 92 4.26 -6.46 16.15
N SER A 93 3.00 -6.70 16.51
CA SER A 93 2.57 -7.85 17.29
C SER A 93 2.64 -9.18 16.51
N PRO A 94 2.69 -10.35 17.19
CA PRO A 94 2.63 -11.65 16.52
C PRO A 94 1.39 -11.81 15.63
N LEU A 95 0.24 -11.29 16.08
CA LEU A 95 -1.00 -11.35 15.31
C LEU A 95 -0.92 -10.47 14.06
N GLY A 96 -0.46 -9.23 14.18
CA GLY A 96 -0.35 -8.32 13.03
C GLY A 96 0.61 -8.84 11.96
N LYS A 97 1.75 -9.42 12.36
CA LYS A 97 2.68 -10.11 11.44
C LYS A 97 2.01 -11.29 10.74
N LYS A 98 1.26 -12.12 11.48
CA LYS A 98 0.50 -13.23 10.92
C LYS A 98 -0.58 -12.74 9.94
N SER A 99 -1.28 -11.65 10.26
CA SER A 99 -2.28 -11.04 9.39
C SER A 99 -1.66 -10.60 8.06
N LEU A 100 -0.49 -9.96 8.06
CA LEU A 100 0.22 -9.58 6.82
C LEU A 100 0.61 -10.80 5.99
N GLN A 101 1.12 -11.86 6.62
CA GLN A 101 1.55 -13.07 5.92
C GLN A 101 0.36 -13.83 5.32
N ILE A 102 -0.71 -14.00 6.10
CA ILE A 102 -1.86 -14.82 5.71
C ILE A 102 -2.78 -14.09 4.74
N ALA A 103 -2.86 -12.75 4.77
CA ALA A 103 -3.71 -12.00 3.83
C ALA A 103 -3.42 -12.36 2.36
N ASN A 104 -2.13 -12.44 1.99
CA ASN A 104 -1.72 -12.84 0.64
C ASN A 104 -2.12 -14.28 0.31
N GLU A 105 -2.03 -15.18 1.29
CA GLU A 105 -2.37 -16.60 1.10
C GLU A 105 -3.88 -16.80 0.97
N ILE A 106 -4.67 -16.11 1.79
CA ILE A 106 -6.13 -16.10 1.69
C ILE A 106 -6.57 -15.58 0.31
N ASN A 107 -6.00 -14.46 -0.15
CA ASN A 107 -6.36 -13.90 -1.45
C ASN A 107 -6.08 -14.90 -2.59
N ARG A 108 -4.91 -15.56 -2.58
CA ARG A 108 -4.58 -16.59 -3.57
C ARG A 108 -5.57 -17.75 -3.52
N GLN A 109 -5.90 -18.26 -2.34
CA GLN A 109 -6.86 -19.36 -2.21
C GLN A 109 -8.26 -18.97 -2.70
N ILE A 110 -8.68 -17.71 -2.48
CA ILE A 110 -9.94 -17.20 -3.00
C ILE A 110 -9.91 -17.14 -4.53
N GLU A 111 -8.81 -16.67 -5.13
CA GLU A 111 -8.62 -16.68 -6.59
C GLU A 111 -8.73 -18.09 -7.15
N ASP A 112 -8.03 -19.08 -6.57
CA ASP A 112 -8.09 -20.48 -6.98
C ASP A 112 -9.52 -21.05 -6.91
N ILE A 113 -10.23 -20.80 -5.80
CA ILE A 113 -11.63 -21.20 -5.63
C ILE A 113 -12.51 -20.59 -6.73
N MET A 114 -12.30 -19.32 -7.06
CA MET A 114 -13.07 -18.64 -8.10
C MET A 114 -12.77 -19.20 -9.48
N PHE A 115 -11.51 -19.51 -9.80
CA PHE A 115 -11.14 -20.17 -11.06
C PHE A 115 -11.77 -21.55 -11.19
N THR A 116 -11.78 -22.36 -10.12
CA THR A 116 -12.48 -23.64 -10.11
C THR A 116 -13.98 -23.45 -10.38
N LYS A 117 -14.64 -22.52 -9.66
CA LYS A 117 -16.08 -22.25 -9.86
C LYS A 117 -16.42 -21.78 -11.27
N ILE A 118 -15.60 -20.90 -11.85
CA ILE A 118 -15.78 -20.43 -13.22
C ILE A 118 -15.61 -21.58 -14.21
N SER A 119 -14.61 -22.44 -14.01
CA SER A 119 -14.38 -23.61 -14.84
C SER A 119 -15.57 -24.58 -14.78
N ASP A 120 -16.02 -24.93 -13.57
CA ASP A 120 -17.17 -25.81 -13.35
C ASP A 120 -18.44 -25.23 -14.00
N TYR A 121 -18.64 -23.92 -13.87
CA TYR A 121 -19.77 -23.23 -14.49
C TYR A 121 -19.73 -23.32 -16.02
N ILE A 122 -18.58 -23.10 -16.65
CA ILE A 122 -18.41 -23.21 -18.12
C ILE A 122 -18.64 -24.65 -18.58
N PHE A 123 -18.00 -25.64 -17.95
CA PHE A 123 -18.15 -27.04 -18.36
C PHE A 123 -19.58 -27.54 -18.18
N THR A 124 -20.18 -27.30 -17.02
CA THR A 124 -21.58 -27.69 -16.76
C THR A 124 -22.53 -26.99 -17.74
N SER A 125 -22.31 -25.71 -18.05
CA SER A 125 -23.14 -24.98 -19.01
C SER A 125 -23.03 -25.57 -20.42
N ALA A 126 -21.83 -25.95 -20.85
CA ALA A 126 -21.60 -26.60 -22.13
C ALA A 126 -22.29 -27.97 -22.22
N GLU A 127 -22.26 -28.78 -21.15
CA GLU A 127 -22.99 -30.05 -21.07
C GLU A 127 -24.50 -29.87 -21.23
N HIS A 128 -25.04 -28.72 -20.79
CA HIS A 128 -26.45 -28.36 -20.95
C HIS A 128 -26.74 -27.62 -22.27
N GLY A 129 -25.76 -27.50 -23.17
CA GLY A 129 -25.92 -26.86 -24.48
C GLY A 129 -25.88 -25.33 -24.46
N TYR A 130 -25.49 -24.71 -23.34
CA TYR A 130 -25.28 -23.27 -23.26
C TYR A 130 -23.84 -22.91 -23.66
N ASN A 131 -23.66 -21.89 -24.50
CA ASN A 131 -22.35 -21.35 -24.83
C ASN A 131 -22.05 -20.13 -23.97
N ILE A 132 -20.97 -20.16 -23.20
CA ILE A 132 -20.53 -19.03 -22.39
C ILE A 132 -19.37 -18.35 -23.11
N PRO A 133 -19.56 -17.13 -23.62
CA PRO A 133 -18.47 -16.39 -24.25
C PRO A 133 -17.44 -16.02 -23.19
N LEU A 134 -16.23 -16.54 -23.33
CA LEU A 134 -15.09 -16.03 -22.59
C LEU A 134 -14.72 -14.68 -23.19
N THR A 135 -14.75 -13.63 -22.36
CA THR A 135 -14.20 -12.34 -22.76
C THR A 135 -12.70 -12.49 -22.98
N GLU A 136 -12.23 -12.18 -24.18
CA GLU A 136 -10.80 -12.03 -24.45
C GLU A 136 -10.27 -10.89 -23.57
N PHE A 137 -9.34 -11.20 -22.67
CA PHE A 137 -8.62 -10.23 -21.85
C PHE A 137 -7.25 -9.95 -22.45
#